data_AF-A0A9X6AGX9-F1
#
_entry.id   AF-A0A9X6AGX9-F1
#
_cell.length_a   1.000
_cell.length_b   1.000
_cell.length_c   1.000
_cell.angle_alpha   90.00
_cell.angle_beta   90.00
_cell.angle_gamma   90.00
#
_symmetry.space_group_name_H-M   'P 1'
#
loop_
_entity.id
_entity.type
_entity.pdbx_description
1 polymer ?
#
loop_
_entity_poly.entity_id
_entity_poly.type
_entity_poly.pdbx_seq_one_letter_code
_entity_poly.pdbx_strand_id
1 'polypeptide(L)' 'MRSINRTGLVSGTGLIIAALTATLAALIFPIWSYADRGGTGLDTLNAQSVSTRFGPLSALDREFITKVRLAGLWELPA' A
#
# COMPACT_ATOMS: atom_id res chain seq x y z
N MET A 1 -30.72 -42.43 10.23
CA MET A 1 -29.53 -41.64 9.83
C MET A 1 -30.04 -40.37 9.16
N ARG A 2 -29.94 -39.20 9.82
CA ARG A 2 -30.42 -37.93 9.25
C ARG A 2 -29.39 -37.45 8.23
N SER A 3 -29.76 -37.48 6.95
CA SER A 3 -29.01 -36.86 5.85
C SER A 3 -28.86 -35.38 6.15
N ILE A 4 -27.65 -34.93 6.47
CA ILE A 4 -27.34 -33.50 6.47
C ILE A 4 -27.37 -33.08 5.01
N ASN A 5 -28.44 -32.39 4.61
CA ASN A 5 -28.61 -31.89 3.24
C ASN A 5 -27.41 -31.01 2.87
N ARG A 6 -26.50 -31.54 2.05
CA ARG A 6 -25.35 -30.80 1.47
C ARG A 6 -25.78 -29.63 0.57
N THR A 7 -27.08 -29.51 0.30
CA THR A 7 -27.68 -28.42 -0.48
C THR A 7 -27.67 -27.07 0.24
N GLY A 8 -27.48 -27.02 1.56
CA GLY A 8 -27.40 -25.76 2.31
C GLY A 8 -26.27 -24.83 1.84
N LEU A 9 -25.19 -25.40 1.31
CA LEU A 9 -24.07 -24.63 0.74
C LEU A 9 -24.42 -23.95 -0.60
N VAL A 10 -25.39 -24.51 -1.34
CA VAL A 10 -25.84 -24.04 -2.67
C VAL A 10 -27.21 -23.34 -2.58
N SER A 11 -27.56 -22.87 -1.38
CA SER A 11 -28.70 -21.97 -1.16
C SER A 11 -28.27 -20.52 -1.43
N GLY A 12 -29.21 -19.64 -1.82
CA GLY A 12 -28.94 -18.22 -2.04
C GLY A 12 -28.30 -17.52 -0.83
N THR A 13 -28.73 -17.87 0.39
CA THR A 13 -28.09 -17.38 1.63
C THR A 13 -26.65 -17.87 1.77
N GLY A 14 -26.37 -19.12 1.38
CA GLY A 14 -25.01 -19.67 1.36
C GLY A 14 -24.09 -18.91 0.40
N LEU A 15 -24.59 -18.56 -0.78
CA LEU A 15 -23.87 -17.73 -1.75
C LEU A 15 -23.57 -16.33 -1.22
N ILE A 16 -24.54 -15.67 -0.57
CA ILE A 16 -24.34 -14.35 0.04
C ILE A 16 -23.27 -14.41 1.13
N ILE A 17 -23.34 -15.39 2.03
CA ILE A 17 -22.34 -15.56 3.09
C ILE A 17 -20.94 -15.81 2.50
N ALA A 18 -20.84 -16.64 1.46
CA ALA A 18 -19.57 -16.89 0.78
C ALA A 18 -19.00 -15.63 0.12
N ALA A 19 -19.83 -14.84 -0.56
CA ALA A 19 -19.41 -13.59 -1.19
C ALA A 19 -18.96 -12.53 -0.17
N LEU A 20 -19.66 -12.41 0.96
CA LEU A 20 -19.27 -11.53 2.06
C LEU A 20 -17.93 -11.97 2.66
N THR A 21 -17.75 -13.27 2.90
CA THR A 21 -16.49 -13.82 3.42
C THR A 21 -15.34 -13.59 2.43
N ALA A 22 -15.57 -13.79 1.13
CA ALA A 22 -14.58 -13.51 0.10
C ALA A 22 -14.21 -12.02 0.04
N THR A 23 -15.19 -11.13 0.22
CA THR A 23 -14.94 -9.68 0.30
C THR A 23 -14.07 -9.32 1.50
N LEU A 24 -14.37 -9.87 2.67
CA LEU A 24 -13.54 -9.66 3.86
C LEU A 24 -12.11 -10.17 3.66
N ALA A 25 -11.97 -11.36 3.06
CA ALA A 25 -10.65 -11.90 2.73
C ALA A 25 -9.89 -11.01 1.74
N ALA A 26 -10.56 -10.46 0.73
CA ALA A 26 -9.96 -9.53 -0.23
C ALA A 26 -9.50 -8.22 0.42
N LEU A 27 -10.22 -7.72 1.43
CA LEU A 27 -9.82 -6.53 2.19
C LEU A 27 -8.63 -6.82 3.13
N ILE A 28 -8.52 -8.03 3.66
CA ILE A 28 -7.40 -8.45 4.54
C ILE A 28 -6.15 -8.78 3.73
N PHE A 29 -6.31 -9.29 2.50
CA PHE A 29 -5.21 -9.75 1.65
C PHE A 29 -4.03 -8.77 1.51
N PRO A 30 -4.24 -7.45 1.30
CA PRO A 30 -3.14 -6.50 1.20
C PRO A 30 -2.31 -6.40 2.50
N ILE A 31 -2.92 -6.57 3.67
CA ILE A 31 -2.22 -6.41 4.95
C ILE A 31 -1.09 -7.44 5.07
N TRP A 32 -1.37 -8.70 4.74
CA TRP A 32 -0.38 -9.78 4.83
C TRP A 32 0.51 -9.84 3.59
N SER A 33 -0.07 -9.63 2.41
CA SER A 33 0.68 -9.63 1.15
C SER A 33 1.74 -8.51 1.12
N TYR A 34 1.51 -7.37 1.78
CA TYR A 34 2.46 -6.26 1.81
C TYR A 34 3.26 -6.17 3.12
N ALA A 35 3.17 -7.15 4.02
CA ALA A 35 3.89 -7.11 5.30
C ALA A 35 5.40 -6.90 5.12
N ASP A 36 6.01 -7.63 4.19
CA ASP A 36 7.45 -7.52 3.87
C ASP A 36 7.75 -6.50 2.75
N ARG A 37 6.72 -5.85 2.20
CA ARG A 37 6.85 -4.81 1.17
C ARG A 37 6.84 -3.41 1.76
N GLY A 38 7.06 -3.31 3.07
CA GLY A 38 7.35 -2.03 3.71
C GLY A 38 8.47 -1.33 2.94
N GLY A 39 8.23 -0.06 2.56
CA GLY A 39 9.20 0.74 1.83
C GLY A 39 10.49 0.97 2.63
N THR A 40 11.24 2.00 2.27
CA THR A 40 12.48 2.37 2.99
C THR A 40 12.21 2.48 4.49
N GLY A 41 12.83 1.60 5.29
CA GLY A 41 12.66 1.61 6.75
C GLY A 41 13.01 2.97 7.35
N LEU A 42 12.35 3.35 8.45
CA LEU A 42 12.53 4.67 9.07
C LEU A 42 13.99 4.95 9.43
N ASP A 43 14.73 3.95 9.91
CA ASP A 43 16.15 4.07 10.23
C ASP A 43 17.00 4.36 8.99
N THR A 44 16.74 3.64 7.89
CA THR A 44 17.39 3.86 6.60
C THR A 44 17.04 5.23 6.03
N LEU A 45 15.77 5.66 6.15
CA LEU A 45 15.32 6.98 5.73
C LEU A 45 16.03 8.08 6.51
N ASN A 46 16.10 7.95 7.83
CA ASN A 46 16.77 8.90 8.73
C ASN A 46 18.28 8.95 8.44
N ALA A 47 18.94 7.80 8.27
CA ALA A 47 20.37 7.72 7.95
C ALA A 47 20.72 8.38 6.61
N GLN A 48 19.76 8.48 5.68
CA GLN A 48 19.95 9.10 4.37
C GLN A 48 19.41 10.54 4.30
N SER A 49 18.85 11.05 5.40
CA SER A 49 18.32 12.41 5.51
C SER A 49 19.42 13.41 5.89
N VAL A 50 19.37 14.61 5.30
CA VAL A 50 20.28 15.72 5.63
C VAL A 50 19.46 16.79 6.34
N SER A 51 19.88 17.18 7.54
CA SER A 51 19.22 18.27 8.28
C SER A 51 19.44 19.62 7.60
N THR A 52 18.36 20.34 7.34
CA THR A 52 18.38 21.71 6.81
C THR A 52 17.60 22.65 7.73
N ARG A 53 17.69 23.96 7.50
CA ARG A 53 16.90 24.97 8.22
C ARG A 53 15.38 24.84 8.04
N PHE A 54 14.94 24.07 7.04
CA PHE A 54 13.53 23.85 6.72
C PHE A 54 13.04 22.44 7.10
N GLY A 55 13.90 21.66 7.77
CA GLY A 55 13.64 20.27 8.13
C GLY A 55 14.61 19.29 7.46
N PRO A 56 14.54 18.00 7.82
CA PRO A 56 15.34 16.95 7.22
C PRO A 56 14.92 16.70 5.77
N LEU A 57 15.89 16.66 4.85
CA LEU A 57 15.68 16.40 3.43
C LEU A 57 16.14 14.98 3.10
N SER A 58 15.22 14.09 2.73
CA SER A 58 15.53 12.70 2.42
C SER A 58 16.32 12.56 1.11
N ALA A 59 16.92 11.39 0.88
CA ALA A 59 17.61 11.12 -0.39
C ALA A 59 16.67 11.19 -1.60
N LEU A 60 15.43 10.70 -1.47
CA LEU A 60 14.43 10.76 -2.54
C LEU A 60 14.02 12.20 -2.85
N ASP A 61 13.85 13.04 -1.83
CA ASP A 61 13.51 14.45 -2.02
C ASP A 61 14.62 15.20 -2.78
N ARG A 62 15.89 14.92 -2.44
CA ARG A 62 17.04 15.48 -3.14
C ARG A 62 17.05 15.08 -4.61
N GLU A 63 16.84 13.79 -4.91
CA GLU A 63 16.77 13.29 -6.28
C GLU A 63 15.60 13.92 -7.05
N PHE A 64 14.44 14.04 -6.42
CA PHE A 64 13.28 14.72 -6.99
C PHE A 64 13.61 16.17 -7.35
N ILE A 65 14.16 16.95 -6.41
CA ILE A 65 14.54 18.35 -6.65
C ILE A 65 15.56 18.46 -7.80
N THR A 66 16.55 17.56 -7.85
CA THR A 66 17.50 17.51 -8.97
C THR A 66 16.77 17.28 -10.29
N LYS A 67 15.82 16.34 -10.36
CA LYS A 67 15.04 16.08 -11.58
C LYS A 67 14.16 17.26 -11.98
N VAL A 68 13.44 17.87 -11.04
CA VAL A 68 12.60 19.05 -11.33
C VAL A 68 13.47 20.19 -11.87
N ARG A 69 14.68 20.37 -11.32
CA ARG A 69 15.63 21.38 -11.80
C ARG A 69 16.15 21.06 -13.20
N LEU A 70 16.55 19.81 -13.45
CA LEU A 70 17.03 19.37 -14.77
C LEU A 70 15.94 19.43 -15.84
N ALA A 71 14.68 19.22 -15.46
CA ALA A 71 13.53 19.37 -16.34
C ALA A 71 13.14 20.84 -16.60
N GLY A 72 13.83 21.81 -16.00
CA GLY A 72 13.50 23.23 -16.11
C GLY A 72 12.19 23.62 -15.43
N LEU A 73 11.55 22.72 -14.68
CA LEU A 73 10.24 22.96 -14.05
C LEU A 73 10.31 23.97 -12.87
N TRP A 74 11.52 24.29 -12.40
CA TRP A 74 11.77 25.36 -11.41
C TRP A 74 12.03 26.72 -12.05
N GLU A 75 12.44 26.73 -13.31
CA GLU A 75 12.64 27.96 -14.07
C GLU A 75 11.28 28.25 -14.71
N LEU A 76 10.52 29.21 -14.15
CA LEU A 76 9.25 29.66 -14.74
C LEU A 76 9.40 29.81 -16.26
N PRO A 77 8.39 29.44 -17.07
CA PRO A 77 8.50 29.56 -18.53
C PRO A 77 8.91 30.98 -18.91
N ALA A 78 9.94 31.08 -19.75
CA ALA A 78 10.42 32.33 -20.31
C ALA A 78 9.34 33.03 -21.14
#